data_AF-A0A9N8HCS3-F1
#
_entry.id   AF-A0A9N8HCS3-F1
#
_cell.length_a   1.000
_cell.length_b   1.000
_cell.length_c   1.000
_cell.angle_alpha   90.00
_cell.angle_beta   90.00
_cell.angle_gamma   90.00
#
_symmetry.space_group_name_H-M   'P 1'
#
loop_
_entity.id
_entity.type
_entity.pdbx_description
1 polymer ?
#
loop_
_entity_poly.entity_id
_entity_poly.type
_entity_poly.pdbx_seq_one_letter_code
_entity_poly.pdbx_strand_id
1 'polypeptide(L)'
;MIASRLITRAAPRAKVVTTQQRRGFLDYITNYPDKINEIKKIQMKGGTCQGEANPTWLKQEGDNITNYVGMFLCFVGFAQLATGHYKLATGSGKMPE
;
A
#
# COMPACT_ATOMS: atom_id res chain seq x y z
N MET A 1 -50.12 45.31 42.48
CA MET A 1 -49.15 44.20 42.49
C MET A 1 -48.06 44.54 41.49
N ILE A 2 -46.84 44.81 41.96
CA ILE A 2 -45.64 45.05 41.15
C ILE A 2 -44.69 43.89 41.43
N ALA A 3 -44.39 43.07 40.42
CA ALA A 3 -43.24 42.16 40.39
C ALA A 3 -43.10 41.68 38.93
N SER A 4 -42.27 42.33 38.12
CA SER A 4 -40.82 42.11 38.01
C SER A 4 -40.50 41.20 36.84
N ARG A 5 -39.99 41.85 35.78
CA ARG A 5 -39.52 41.29 34.52
C ARG A 5 -38.40 40.28 34.79
N LEU A 6 -38.63 39.00 34.47
CA LEU A 6 -37.56 38.01 34.36
C LEU A 6 -37.01 38.08 32.94
N ILE A 7 -35.96 38.88 32.78
CA ILE A 7 -35.09 38.90 31.60
C ILE A 7 -34.20 37.66 31.69
N THR A 8 -34.54 36.61 30.94
CA THR A 8 -33.66 35.47 30.70
C THR A 8 -32.50 35.92 29.80
N ARG A 9 -31.39 36.33 30.41
CA ARG A 9 -30.12 36.49 29.71
C ARG A 9 -29.62 35.11 29.29
N ALA A 10 -29.79 34.76 28.03
CA ALA A 10 -29.08 33.63 27.43
C ALA A 10 -27.58 33.94 27.43
N ALA A 11 -26.81 33.19 28.22
CA ALA A 11 -25.35 33.27 28.21
C ALA A 11 -24.84 32.80 26.84
N PRO A 12 -23.95 33.54 26.15
CA PRO A 12 -23.35 33.04 24.92
C PRO A 12 -22.45 31.85 25.26
N ARG A 13 -22.80 30.67 24.74
CA ARG A 13 -21.92 29.49 24.71
C ARG A 13 -20.63 29.90 24.01
N ALA A 14 -19.56 30.08 24.78
CA ALA A 14 -18.23 30.27 24.22
C ALA A 14 -17.90 29.05 23.34
N LYS A 15 -17.76 29.26 22.03
CA LYS A 15 -17.14 28.27 21.14
C LYS A 15 -15.72 28.09 21.64
N VAL A 16 -15.44 26.97 22.30
CA VAL A 16 -14.07 26.53 22.53
C VAL A 16 -13.50 26.23 21.14
N VAL A 17 -12.79 27.20 20.58
CA VAL A 17 -11.94 26.96 19.42
C VAL A 17 -10.75 26.19 19.98
N THR A 18 -10.88 24.87 20.01
CA THR A 18 -9.73 23.99 20.18
C THR A 18 -8.84 24.25 18.97
N THR A 19 -7.77 25.00 19.17
CA THR A 19 -6.65 25.05 18.22
C THR A 19 -6.16 23.62 18.07
N GLN A 20 -6.57 22.94 17.00
CA GLN A 20 -6.07 21.59 16.70
C GLN A 20 -4.56 21.68 16.58
N GLN A 21 -3.87 21.05 17.51
CA GLN A 21 -2.42 20.97 17.55
C GLN A 21 -1.99 20.19 16.29
N ARG A 22 -1.40 20.86 15.29
CA ARG A 22 -0.93 20.24 14.05
C ARG A 22 0.25 19.31 14.33
N ARG A 23 -0.03 18.06 14.69
CA ARG A 23 1.00 17.03 14.89
C ARG A 23 1.29 16.34 13.55
N GLY A 24 1.80 17.08 12.56
CA GLY A 24 1.82 16.66 11.14
C GLY A 24 2.15 15.18 10.87
N PHE A 25 3.21 14.62 11.49
CA PHE A 25 3.57 13.21 11.32
C PHE A 25 2.65 12.24 12.07
N LEU A 26 2.35 12.50 13.35
CA LEU A 26 1.41 11.66 14.12
C LEU A 26 0.03 11.69 13.49
N ASP A 27 -0.42 12.87 13.05
CA ASP A 27 -1.70 13.12 12.40
C ASP A 27 -1.81 12.36 11.08
N TYR A 28 -0.71 12.26 10.31
CA TYR A 28 -0.64 11.43 9.11
C TYR A 28 -0.73 9.93 9.39
N ILE A 29 -0.12 9.44 10.48
CA ILE A 29 -0.20 8.02 10.86
C ILE A 29 -1.57 7.69 11.44
N THR A 30 -2.11 8.57 12.30
CA THR A 30 -3.41 8.34 12.96
C THR A 30 -4.59 8.58 12.03
N ASN A 31 -4.46 9.47 11.05
CA ASN A 31 -5.47 9.76 10.03
C ASN A 31 -5.00 9.33 8.64
N TYR A 32 -4.21 8.25 8.57
CA TYR A 32 -3.89 7.66 7.27
C TYR A 32 -5.21 7.24 6.61
N PRO A 33 -5.50 7.70 5.39
CA PRO A 33 -6.76 7.37 4.74
C PRO A 33 -6.87 5.85 4.63
N ASP A 34 -7.94 5.30 5.22
CA ASP A 34 -8.18 3.87 5.21
C ASP A 34 -8.55 3.41 3.79
N LYS A 35 -7.55 2.89 3.06
CA LYS A 35 -7.71 2.37 1.69
C LYS A 35 -8.02 0.88 1.67
N ILE A 36 -8.25 0.23 2.82
CA ILE A 36 -8.50 -1.22 2.88
C ILE A 36 -9.73 -1.58 2.04
N ASN A 37 -10.79 -0.78 2.12
CA ASN A 37 -12.01 -1.02 1.35
C ASN A 37 -11.80 -0.85 -0.17
N GLU A 38 -10.92 0.08 -0.59
CA GLU A 38 -10.57 0.29 -1.99
C GLU A 38 -9.77 -0.89 -2.55
N ILE A 39 -8.76 -1.34 -1.80
CA ILE A 39 -7.92 -2.50 -2.15
C ILE A 39 -8.78 -3.77 -2.22
N LYS A 40 -9.65 -3.97 -1.23
CA LYS A 40 -10.59 -5.09 -1.19
C LYS A 40 -11.53 -5.08 -2.39
N LYS A 41 -12.02 -3.90 -2.80
CA LYS A 41 -12.87 -3.76 -3.99
C LYS A 41 -12.16 -4.21 -5.26
N ILE A 42 -10.88 -3.86 -5.44
CA ILE A 42 -10.07 -4.29 -6.59
C ILE A 42 -9.84 -5.80 -6.56
N GLN A 43 -9.46 -6.35 -5.40
CA GLN A 43 -9.17 -7.78 -5.25
C GLN A 43 -10.40 -8.68 -5.47
N MET A 44 -11.57 -8.19 -5.05
CA MET A 44 -12.87 -8.88 -5.15
C MET A 44 -13.63 -8.56 -6.45
N LYS A 45 -13.11 -7.65 -7.30
CA LYS A 45 -13.73 -7.30 -8.57
C LYS A 45 -13.73 -8.54 -9.48
N GLY A 46 -14.89 -9.14 -9.69
CA GLY A 46 -15.05 -10.41 -10.41
C GLY A 46 -15.42 -11.63 -9.54
N GLY A 47 -15.60 -11.48 -8.22
CA GLY A 47 -16.04 -12.56 -7.34
C GLY A 47 -14.90 -13.43 -6.78
N THR A 48 -15.26 -14.39 -5.91
CA THR A 48 -14.32 -15.13 -5.04
C THR A 48 -13.47 -16.18 -5.75
N CYS A 49 -13.80 -16.59 -6.97
CA CYS A 49 -13.13 -17.70 -7.66
C CYS A 49 -12.99 -17.49 -9.18
N GLN A 50 -12.99 -16.26 -9.68
CA GLN A 50 -12.81 -16.04 -11.12
C GLN A 50 -11.42 -15.52 -11.44
N GLY A 51 -10.52 -16.45 -11.75
CA GLY A 51 -9.35 -16.19 -12.57
C GLY A 51 -9.70 -15.96 -14.04
N GLU A 52 -10.82 -15.29 -14.34
CA GLU A 52 -11.39 -15.29 -15.70
C GLU A 52 -10.74 -14.24 -16.62
N ALA A 53 -10.02 -13.24 -16.08
CA ALA A 53 -9.28 -12.26 -16.90
C ALA A 53 -7.83 -11.98 -16.42
N ASN A 54 -7.58 -11.85 -15.11
CA ASN A 54 -6.24 -11.64 -14.56
C ASN A 54 -6.04 -12.47 -13.27
N PRO A 55 -4.93 -13.20 -13.14
CA PRO A 55 -4.60 -13.92 -11.90
C PRO A 55 -4.30 -12.96 -10.75
N THR A 56 -4.34 -13.46 -9.51
CA THR A 56 -4.22 -12.63 -8.29
C THR A 56 -2.97 -11.75 -8.24
N TRP A 57 -1.86 -12.22 -8.79
CA TRP A 57 -0.58 -11.51 -8.86
C TRP A 57 -0.50 -10.46 -9.99
N LEU A 58 -1.61 -10.16 -10.67
CA LEU A 58 -1.72 -9.12 -11.71
C LEU A 58 -2.90 -8.17 -11.45
N LYS A 59 -3.46 -8.16 -10.24
CA LYS A 59 -4.71 -7.45 -9.94
C LYS A 59 -4.50 -5.99 -9.53
N GLN A 60 -3.37 -5.65 -8.93
CA GLN A 60 -3.09 -4.30 -8.44
C GLN A 60 -2.30 -3.48 -9.46
N GLU A 61 -2.54 -2.17 -9.43
CA GLU A 61 -1.73 -1.22 -10.17
C GLU A 61 -0.30 -1.24 -9.61
N GLY A 62 0.67 -1.66 -10.45
CA GLY A 62 2.06 -1.86 -10.06
C GLY A 62 2.53 -3.33 -10.04
N ASP A 63 1.61 -4.30 -9.99
CA ASP A 63 1.96 -5.74 -9.99
C ASP A 63 2.75 -6.14 -11.24
N ASN A 64 2.45 -5.53 -12.39
CA ASN A 64 3.17 -5.75 -13.64
C ASN A 64 4.67 -5.45 -13.49
N ILE A 65 5.03 -4.34 -12.84
CA ILE A 65 6.43 -3.96 -12.65
C ILE A 65 7.13 -4.99 -11.76
N THR A 66 6.50 -5.37 -10.65
CA THR A 66 7.03 -6.39 -9.73
C THR A 66 7.24 -7.72 -10.45
N ASN A 67 6.29 -8.15 -11.28
CA ASN A 67 6.41 -9.38 -12.05
C ASN A 67 7.52 -9.31 -13.10
N TYR A 68 7.67 -8.18 -13.81
CA TYR A 68 8.77 -8.02 -14.77
C TYR A 68 10.14 -8.06 -14.09
N VAL A 69 10.28 -7.42 -12.94
CA VAL A 69 11.53 -7.47 -12.16
C VAL A 69 11.82 -8.89 -11.68
N GLY A 70 10.81 -9.60 -11.15
CA GLY A 70 10.95 -10.99 -10.74
C GLY A 70 11.36 -11.92 -11.89
N MET A 71 10.70 -11.79 -13.04
CA MET A 71 11.02 -12.56 -14.24
C MET A 71 12.44 -12.29 -14.75
N PHE A 72 12.87 -11.03 -14.74
CA PHE A 72 14.23 -10.65 -15.14
C PHE A 72 15.28 -11.29 -14.23
N LEU A 73 15.09 -11.25 -12.91
CA LEU A 73 15.98 -11.89 -11.94
C LEU A 73 16.08 -13.40 -12.16
N CYS A 74 14.95 -14.08 -12.35
CA CYS A 74 14.94 -15.50 -12.65
C CYS A 74 15.71 -15.81 -13.95
N PHE A 75 15.48 -15.03 -15.01
CA PHE A 75 16.17 -15.23 -16.28
C PHE A 75 17.69 -15.11 -16.16
N VAL A 76 18.17 -14.06 -15.48
CA VAL A 76 19.61 -13.87 -15.22
C VAL A 76 20.18 -15.03 -14.40
N GLY A 77 19.46 -15.46 -13.35
CA GLY A 77 19.87 -16.61 -12.53
C GLY A 77 19.99 -17.90 -13.34
N PHE A 78 19.00 -18.20 -14.20
CA PHE A 78 19.05 -19.37 -15.08
C PHE A 78 20.18 -19.30 -16.10
N ALA A 79 20.44 -18.13 -16.69
CA ALA A 79 21.56 -17.95 -17.62
C ALA A 79 22.92 -18.20 -16.93
N GLN A 80 23.09 -17.69 -15.71
CA GLN A 80 24.29 -17.94 -14.90
C GLN A 80 24.43 -19.42 -14.53
N LEU A 81 23.35 -20.08 -14.14
CA LEU A 81 23.35 -21.52 -13.86
C LEU A 81 23.73 -22.34 -15.10
N ALA A 82 23.15 -22.04 -16.25
CA ALA A 82 23.44 -22.74 -17.50
C ALA A 82 24.93 -22.59 -17.91
N THR A 83 25.46 -21.37 -17.85
CA THR A 83 26.88 -21.12 -18.15
C THR A 83 27.82 -21.75 -17.13
N GLY A 84 27.45 -21.74 -15.85
CA GLY A 84 28.17 -22.42 -14.78
C GLY A 84 28.22 -23.93 -14.98
N HIS A 85 27.07 -24.55 -15.30
CA HIS A 85 26.99 -25.98 -15.61
C HIS A 85 27.84 -26.36 -16.82
N TYR A 86 27.81 -25.56 -17.89
CA TYR A 86 28.65 -25.81 -19.06
C TYR A 86 30.15 -25.74 -18.74
N LYS A 87 30.58 -24.74 -17.97
CA LYS A 87 31.98 -24.60 -17.55
C LYS A 87 32.44 -25.74 -16.66
N LEU A 88 31.59 -26.19 -15.73
CA LEU A 88 31.83 -27.37 -14.89
C LEU A 88 31.98 -28.64 -15.74
N ALA A 89 31.09 -28.86 -16.71
CA ALA A 89 31.11 -30.04 -17.57
C ALA A 89 32.34 -30.09 -18.49
N THR A 90 32.79 -28.94 -18.99
CA THR A 90 33.94 -28.83 -19.90
C THR A 90 35.27 -28.62 -19.19
N GLY A 91 35.26 -28.44 -17.86
CA GLY A 91 36.45 -28.12 -17.07
C GLY A 91 37.08 -26.76 -17.38
N SER A 92 36.34 -25.87 -18.05
CA SER A 92 36.82 -24.56 -18.53
C SER A 92 36.59 -23.45 -17.50
N GLY A 93 37.37 -22.36 -17.59
CA GLY A 93 37.20 -21.18 -16.72
C GLY A 93 37.93 -21.23 -15.38
N LYS A 94 38.90 -22.14 -15.23
CA LYS A 94 39.86 -22.09 -14.11
C LYS A 94 40.87 -20.98 -14.36
N MET A 95 41.32 -20.30 -13.30
CA MET A 95 42.47 -19.40 -13.43
C MET A 95 43.73 -20.24 -13.70
N PRO A 96 44.62 -19.83 -14.62
CA PRO A 96 45.93 -20.45 -14.74
C PRO A 96 46.70 -20.23 -13.42
N GLU A 97 47.36 -21.28 -12.93
CA GLU A 97 48.30 -21.20 -11.80
C GLU A 97 49.53 -20.33 -12.14
#